data_AF-A0A2G9NK41-F1
#
_entry.id   AF-A0A2G9NK41-F1
#
_cell.length_a   1.000
_cell.length_b   1.000
_cell.length_c   1.000
_cell.angle_alpha   90.00
_cell.angle_beta   90.00
_cell.angle_gamma   90.00
#
_symmetry.space_group_name_H-M   'P 1'
#
loop_
_entity.id
_entity.type
_entity.pdbx_description
1 polymer ?
#
loop_
_entity_poly.entity_id
_entity_poly.type
_entity_poly.pdbx_seq_one_letter_code
_entity_poly.pdbx_strand_id
1 'polypeptide(L)'
;MAKRIKRIKKGAQSLKEEIEKHFLKLEKDLENDNIDLGRYHVKELERGLIKALEIKIEILNKDDDSVLKFKERLDMLKNKFEIT
;
A
#
# COMPACT_ATOMS: atom_id res chain seq x y z
N MET A 1 16.98 4.09 22.04
CA MET A 1 15.73 4.57 21.38
C MET A 1 15.94 5.12 19.97
N ALA A 2 16.85 6.08 19.75
CA ALA A 2 17.05 6.73 18.44
C ALA A 2 17.34 5.76 17.27
N LYS A 3 18.18 4.74 17.48
CA LYS A 3 18.47 3.71 16.44
C LYS A 3 17.23 2.92 16.02
N ARG A 4 16.33 2.60 16.96
CA ARG A 4 15.08 1.86 16.70
C ARG A 4 14.11 2.73 15.90
N ILE A 5 13.92 3.98 16.29
CA ILE A 5 13.07 4.93 15.56
C ILE A 5 13.60 5.16 14.14
N LYS A 6 14.92 5.34 13.96
CA LYS A 6 15.54 5.49 12.63
C LYS A 6 15.28 4.28 11.73
N ARG A 7 15.37 3.06 12.29
CA ARG A 7 15.07 1.81 11.57
C ARG A 7 13.59 1.73 11.17
N ILE A 8 12.69 2.09 12.06
CA ILE A 8 11.24 2.08 11.78
C ILE A 8 10.90 3.12 10.71
N LYS A 9 11.47 4.33 10.76
CA LYS A 9 11.31 5.35 9.71
C LYS A 9 11.74 4.83 8.34
N LYS A 10 12.92 4.20 8.26
CA LYS A 10 13.41 3.62 7.00
C LYS A 10 12.49 2.50 6.51
N GLY A 11 12.02 1.63 7.41
CA GLY A 11 11.06 0.57 7.07
C GLY A 11 9.71 1.09 6.60
N ALA A 12 9.21 2.18 7.18
CA ALA A 12 7.98 2.84 6.72
C ALA A 12 8.17 3.44 5.32
N GLN A 13 9.31 4.10 5.07
CA GLN A 13 9.65 4.63 3.75
C GLN A 13 9.69 3.52 2.68
N SER A 14 10.39 2.41 2.97
CA SER A 14 10.47 1.28 2.05
C SER A 14 9.10 0.66 1.78
N LEU A 15 8.22 0.56 2.78
CA LEU A 15 6.85 0.09 2.58
C LEU A 15 6.04 1.03 1.69
N LYS A 16 6.18 2.36 1.83
CA LYS A 16 5.51 3.31 0.93
C LYS A 16 5.94 3.11 -0.52
N GLU A 17 7.24 2.97 -0.75
CA GLU A 17 7.78 2.72 -2.10
C GLU A 17 7.30 1.39 -2.68
N GLU A 18 7.20 0.34 -1.85
CA GLU A 18 6.69 -0.96 -2.25
C GLU A 18 5.20 -0.91 -2.59
N ILE A 19 4.38 -0.26 -1.76
CA ILE A 19 2.96 -0.01 -2.01
C ILE A 19 2.76 0.73 -3.33
N GLU A 20 3.54 1.79 -3.58
CA GLU A 20 3.47 2.53 -4.85
C GLU A 20 3.80 1.65 -6.06
N LYS A 21 4.81 0.78 -5.96
CA LYS A 21 5.12 -0.17 -7.03
C LYS A 21 3.95 -1.13 -7.31
N HIS A 22 3.27 -1.58 -6.27
CA HIS A 22 2.08 -2.42 -6.43
C HIS A 22 0.93 -1.66 -7.09
N PHE A 23 0.71 -0.40 -6.72
CA PHE A 23 -0.29 0.44 -7.40
C PHE A 23 0.03 0.67 -8.87
N LEU A 24 1.28 1.00 -9.21
CA LEU A 24 1.69 1.18 -10.61
C LEU A 24 1.50 -0.08 -11.44
N LYS A 25 1.79 -1.26 -10.87
CA LYS A 25 1.52 -2.54 -11.55
C LYS A 25 0.04 -2.78 -11.71
N LEU A 26 -0.75 -2.52 -10.66
CA LEU A 26 -2.19 -2.67 -10.70
C LEU A 26 -2.84 -1.77 -11.76
N GLU A 27 -2.43 -0.51 -11.85
CA GLU A 27 -2.92 0.44 -12.86
C GLU A 27 -2.54 -0.03 -14.26
N LYS A 28 -1.31 -0.51 -14.45
CA LYS A 28 -0.87 -1.08 -15.71
C LYS A 28 -1.65 -2.35 -16.08
N ASP A 29 -1.93 -3.21 -15.11
CA ASP A 29 -2.71 -4.44 -15.35
C ASP A 29 -4.16 -4.12 -15.71
N LEU A 30 -4.71 -3.03 -15.17
CA LEU A 30 -6.03 -2.52 -15.55
C LEU A 30 -6.04 -2.06 -17.00
N GLU A 31 -5.02 -1.30 -17.42
CA GLU A 31 -4.87 -0.84 -18.81
C GLU A 31 -4.67 -1.98 -19.82
N ASN A 32 -4.11 -3.10 -19.39
CA ASN A 32 -3.86 -4.28 -20.22
C ASN A 32 -4.97 -5.34 -20.11
N ASP A 33 -6.10 -5.03 -19.48
CA ASP A 33 -7.21 -5.96 -19.20
C ASP A 33 -6.78 -7.27 -18.50
N ASN A 34 -5.68 -7.23 -17.73
CA ASN A 34 -5.14 -8.38 -17.02
C ASN A 34 -5.73 -8.51 -15.61
N ILE A 35 -7.00 -8.90 -15.56
CA ILE A 35 -7.81 -8.94 -14.32
C ILE A 35 -7.21 -9.87 -13.26
N ASP A 36 -6.65 -11.02 -13.64
CA ASP A 36 -6.09 -11.98 -12.69
C ASP A 36 -4.84 -11.44 -11.98
N LEU A 37 -3.96 -10.76 -12.72
CA LEU A 37 -2.77 -10.14 -12.16
C LEU A 37 -3.13 -8.90 -11.32
N GLY A 38 -4.13 -8.13 -11.75
CA GLY A 38 -4.73 -7.06 -10.96
C GLY A 38 -5.24 -7.57 -9.61
N ARG A 39 -6.01 -8.67 -9.60
CA ARG A 39 -6.50 -9.32 -8.37
C ARG A 39 -5.38 -9.74 -7.42
N TYR A 40 -4.27 -10.26 -7.95
CA TYR A 40 -3.10 -10.59 -7.15
C TYR A 40 -2.54 -9.34 -6.43
N HIS A 41 -2.37 -8.23 -7.16
CA HIS A 41 -1.84 -7.00 -6.59
C HIS A 41 -2.78 -6.33 -5.58
N VAL A 42 -4.10 -6.39 -5.79
CA VAL A 42 -5.09 -5.98 -4.77
C VAL A 42 -4.87 -6.78 -3.49
N LYS A 43 -4.80 -8.11 -3.59
CA LYS A 43 -4.62 -8.98 -2.42
C LYS A 43 -3.34 -8.71 -1.67
N GLU A 44 -2.22 -8.43 -2.35
CA GLU A 44 -0.96 -8.09 -1.68
C GLU A 44 -1.05 -6.76 -0.90
N LEU A 45 -1.73 -5.76 -1.48
CA LEU A 45 -1.98 -4.48 -0.82
C LEU A 45 -2.87 -4.64 0.43
N GLU A 46 -3.92 -5.44 0.33
CA GLU A 46 -4.85 -5.74 1.44
C GLU A 46 -4.24 -6.62 2.53
N ARG A 47 -3.52 -7.67 2.14
CA ARG A 47 -3.07 -8.73 3.07
C ARG A 47 -2.00 -8.27 4.05
N GLY A 48 -1.28 -7.19 3.77
CA GLY A 48 -0.20 -6.84 4.69
C GLY A 48 0.50 -5.52 4.48
N LEU A 49 0.63 -5.00 3.26
CA LEU A 49 1.49 -3.83 3.04
C LEU A 49 0.94 -2.56 3.70
N ILE A 50 -0.34 -2.25 3.48
CA ILE A 50 -0.98 -1.07 4.08
C ILE A 50 -1.06 -1.21 5.61
N LYS A 51 -1.40 -2.41 6.11
CA LYS A 51 -1.47 -2.66 7.56
C LYS A 51 -0.10 -2.58 8.23
N ALA A 52 0.95 -3.09 7.59
CA ALA A 52 2.31 -2.99 8.09
C ALA A 52 2.81 -1.54 8.13
N LEU A 53 2.38 -0.71 7.17
CA LEU A 53 2.67 0.72 7.18
C LEU A 53 1.95 1.43 8.32
N GLU A 54 0.66 1.16 8.52
CA GLU A 54 -0.17 1.69 9.61
C GLU A 54 0.48 1.45 10.97
N ILE A 55 0.85 0.21 11.28
CA ILE A 55 1.53 -0.15 12.53
C ILE A 55 2.83 0.64 12.72
N LYS A 56 3.62 0.84 11.66
CA LYS A 56 4.88 1.59 11.77
C LYS A 56 4.64 3.08 11.99
N ILE A 57 3.60 3.67 11.40
CA ILE A 57 3.23 5.07 11.60
C ILE A 57 2.73 5.28 13.03
N GLU A 58 1.88 4.39 13.54
CA GLU A 58 1.40 4.40 14.93
C GLU A 58 2.58 4.37 15.91
N ILE A 59 3.56 3.47 15.71
CA ILE A 59 4.76 3.40 16.57
C ILE A 59 5.59 4.69 16.50
N LEU A 60 5.59 5.39 15.36
CA LEU A 60 6.30 6.65 15.20
C LEU A 60 5.54 7.84 15.80
N ASN A 61 4.28 7.66 16.22
CA ASN A 61 3.36 8.70 16.66
C ASN A 61 3.37 9.91 15.72
N LYS A 62 3.30 9.61 14.41
CA LYS A 62 3.34 10.60 13.34
C LYS A 62 1.94 10.81 12.78
N ASP A 63 1.61 12.06 12.56
CA ASP A 63 0.50 12.45 11.70
C ASP A 63 0.93 12.22 10.24
N ASP A 64 0.40 11.15 9.63
CA ASP A 64 0.81 10.69 8.31
C ASP A 64 -0.39 10.06 7.59
N ASP A 65 -0.99 10.84 6.69
CA ASP A 65 -2.19 10.45 5.93
C ASP A 65 -1.94 9.40 4.84
N SER A 66 -0.71 8.90 4.68
CA SER A 66 -0.39 7.99 3.57
C SER A 66 -1.24 6.72 3.61
N VAL A 67 -1.53 6.20 4.81
CA VAL A 67 -2.38 5.00 4.96
C VAL A 67 -3.80 5.26 4.48
N LEU A 68 -4.38 6.41 4.83
CA LEU A 68 -5.71 6.79 4.38
C LEU A 68 -5.74 6.93 2.85
N LYS A 69 -4.78 7.67 2.28
CA LYS A 69 -4.66 7.84 0.81
C LYS A 69 -4.50 6.52 0.07
N PHE A 70 -3.73 5.58 0.62
CA PHE A 70 -3.57 4.26 0.02
C PHE A 70 -4.83 3.41 0.11
N LYS A 71 -5.58 3.47 1.23
CA LYS A 71 -6.87 2.79 1.34
C LYS A 71 -7.87 3.34 0.32
N GLU A 72 -7.99 4.67 0.22
CA GLU A 72 -8.87 5.33 -0.76
C GLU A 72 -8.52 4.97 -2.21
N ARG A 73 -7.22 5.03 -2.57
CA ARG A 73 -6.74 4.65 -3.90
C ARG A 73 -7.02 3.17 -4.20
N LEU A 74 -6.85 2.29 -3.22
CA LEU A 74 -7.13 0.86 -3.38
C LEU A 74 -8.61 0.60 -3.63
N ASP A 75 -9.50 1.23 -2.87
CA ASP A 75 -10.95 1.08 -3.06
C ASP A 75 -11.41 1.62 -4.42
N MET A 76 -10.86 2.76 -4.87
CA MET A 76 -11.10 3.26 -6.21
C MET A 76 -10.70 2.25 -7.29
N LEU A 77 -9.55 1.59 -7.13
CA LEU A 77 -9.05 0.64 -8.13
C LEU A 77 -9.81 -0.67 -8.09
N LYS A 78 -10.18 -1.18 -6.91
CA LYS A 78 -11.06 -2.35 -6.76
C LYS A 78 -12.38 -2.19 -7.51
N ASN A 79 -13.00 -1.02 -7.39
CA ASN A 79 -14.23 -0.70 -8.13
C ASN A 79 -14.03 -0.76 -9.65
N LYS A 80 -12.86 -0.34 -10.16
CA LYS A 80 -12.53 -0.43 -11.60
C LYS A 80 -12.29 -1.86 -12.07
N PHE A 81 -11.79 -2.74 -11.20
CA PHE A 81 -11.58 -4.16 -11.49
C PHE A 81 -12.82 -5.04 -11.19
N GLU A 82 -13.92 -4.45 -10.73
CA GLU A 82 -15.10 -5.16 -10.22
C GLU A 82 -14.74 -6.21 -9.14
N ILE A 83 -13.70 -5.93 -8.36
CA ILE A 83 -13.27 -6.77 -7.24
C ILE A 83 -13.98 -6.23 -6.00
N THR A 84 -14.95 -6.99 -5.49
CA THR A 84 -15.69 -6.67 -4.26
C THR A 84 -14.92 -7.06 -3.01
#